data_AF-A0A3E2TG40-F1
#
_entry.id   AF-A0A3E2TG40-F1
#
_cell.length_a   1.000
_cell.length_b   1.000
_cell.length_c   1.000
_cell.angle_alpha   90.00
_cell.angle_beta   90.00
_cell.angle_gamma   90.00
#
_symmetry.space_group_name_H-M   'P 1'
#
loop_
_entity.id
_entity.type
_entity.pdbx_description
1 polymer ?
#
loop_
_entity_poly.entity_id
_entity_poly.type
_entity_poly.pdbx_seq_one_letter_code
_entity_poly.pdbx_strand_id
1 'polypeptide(L)'
;MGIPEEISIFAYIWVCFFCASYCTKRGANIIVDALTAKYPKKLQNFLFSAQFVFDGILTVFFIYGSVIFVAQTKAEGSVGVTGMPLWIIYLAPLVGFALNLIRDIQMFIKTIKSSEEVSVS
;
A
#
# COMPACT_ATOMS: atom_id res chain seq x y z
N MET A 1 -27.18 -1.96 -13.44
CA MET A 1 -26.44 -1.22 -12.41
C MET A 1 -27.22 0.07 -12.14
N GLY A 2 -27.73 0.25 -10.93
CA GLY A 2 -28.43 1.49 -10.57
C GLY A 2 -27.46 2.62 -10.18
N ILE A 3 -27.90 3.88 -10.28
CA ILE A 3 -27.14 5.04 -9.79
C ILE A 3 -26.67 4.86 -8.32
N PRO A 4 -27.51 4.37 -7.38
CA PRO A 4 -27.07 4.18 -5.99
C PRO A 4 -26.01 3.08 -5.84
N GLU A 5 -26.07 2.05 -6.68
CA GLU A 5 -25.17 0.90 -6.68
C GLU A 5 -23.76 1.32 -7.11
N GLU A 6 -23.67 2.11 -8.19
CA GLU A 6 -22.40 2.63 -8.69
C GLU A 6 -21.70 3.52 -7.65
N ILE A 7 -22.43 4.46 -7.05
CA ILE A 7 -21.88 5.35 -6.01
C ILE A 7 -21.39 4.55 -4.80
N SER A 8 -22.13 3.52 -4.40
CA SER A 8 -21.75 2.67 -3.27
C SER A 8 -20.45 1.92 -3.55
N ILE A 9 -20.26 1.42 -4.78
CA ILE A 9 -19.02 0.76 -5.20
C ILE A 9 -17.86 1.75 -5.23
N PHE A 10 -18.07 2.97 -5.71
CA PHE A 10 -17.01 3.98 -5.74
C PHE A 10 -16.56 4.35 -4.34
N ALA A 11 -17.50 4.58 -3.42
CA ALA A 11 -17.19 4.84 -2.02
C ALA A 11 -16.45 3.66 -1.37
N TYR A 12 -16.90 2.43 -1.64
CA TYR A 12 -16.27 1.21 -1.13
C TYR A 12 -14.82 1.07 -1.59
N ILE A 13 -14.53 1.31 -2.87
CA ILE A 13 -13.16 1.25 -3.42
C ILE A 13 -12.23 2.21 -2.67
N TRP A 14 -12.64 3.47 -2.50
CA TRP A 14 -11.86 4.46 -1.77
C TRP A 14 -11.60 4.03 -0.32
N VAL A 15 -12.63 3.56 0.38
CA VAL A 15 -12.51 3.06 1.76
C VAL A 15 -11.58 1.86 1.84
N CYS A 16 -11.67 0.90 0.92
CA CYS A 16 -10.80 -0.26 0.88
C CYS A 16 -9.31 0.12 0.75
N PHE A 17 -8.99 1.07 -0.13
CA PHE A 17 -7.59 1.51 -0.30
C PHE A 17 -7.09 2.26 0.94
N PHE A 18 -7.90 3.12 1.56
CA PHE A 18 -7.53 3.74 2.82
C PHE A 18 -7.33 2.73 3.96
N CYS A 19 -8.22 1.73 4.04
CA CYS A 19 -8.10 0.63 5.01
C CYS A 19 -6.85 -0.21 4.77
N ALA A 20 -6.51 -0.51 3.51
CA ALA A 20 -5.31 -1.27 3.16
C ALA A 20 -4.05 -0.55 3.66
N SER A 21 -3.86 0.74 3.34
CA SER A 21 -2.73 1.53 3.86
C SER A 21 -2.76 1.62 5.39
N TYR A 22 -3.93 1.58 6.01
CA TYR A 22 -4.06 1.53 7.47
C TYR A 22 -3.56 0.22 8.08
N CYS A 23 -3.92 -0.91 7.48
CA CYS A 23 -3.47 -2.23 7.91
C CYS A 23 -1.96 -2.40 7.79
N THR A 24 -1.32 -1.88 6.73
CA THR A 24 0.14 -1.93 6.59
C THR A 24 0.86 -1.29 7.78
N LYS A 25 0.38 -0.13 8.26
CA LYS A 25 0.93 0.55 9.45
C LYS A 25 0.85 -0.30 10.72
N ARG A 26 -0.16 -1.17 10.84
CA ARG A 26 -0.35 -2.00 12.04
C ARG A 26 0.54 -3.24 12.04
N GLY A 27 1.37 -3.42 11.01
CA GLY A 27 2.39 -4.47 10.94
C GLY A 27 1.88 -5.74 10.28
N ALA A 28 1.50 -5.67 9.00
CA ALA A 28 1.06 -6.86 8.25
C ALA A 28 2.19 -7.89 8.01
N ASN A 29 3.46 -7.53 8.26
CA ASN A 29 4.58 -8.46 8.14
C ASN A 29 4.68 -9.46 9.31
N ILE A 30 3.71 -9.44 10.25
CA ILE A 30 3.54 -10.46 11.32
C ILE A 30 3.64 -11.90 10.79
N ILE A 31 3.14 -12.18 9.57
CA ILE A 31 3.22 -13.54 9.00
C ILE A 31 4.67 -13.92 8.70
N VAL A 32 5.42 -13.02 8.07
CA VAL A 32 6.84 -13.29 7.79
C VAL A 32 7.65 -13.26 9.08
N ASP A 33 7.32 -12.41 10.04
CA ASP A 33 7.92 -12.39 11.38
C ASP A 33 7.67 -13.70 12.13
N ALA A 34 6.45 -14.24 12.08
CA ALA A 34 6.09 -15.52 12.70
C ALA A 34 6.79 -16.71 12.04
N LEU A 35 6.90 -16.70 10.70
CA LEU A 35 7.66 -17.69 9.95
C LEU A 35 9.16 -17.59 10.26
N THR A 36 9.67 -16.37 10.44
CA THR A 36 11.10 -16.12 10.65
C THR A 36 11.56 -16.22 12.09
N ALA A 37 10.64 -16.18 13.06
CA ALA A 37 10.92 -16.33 14.49
C ALA A 37 11.59 -17.66 14.87
N LYS A 38 11.50 -18.69 14.02
CA LYS A 38 12.12 -20.00 14.23
C LYS A 38 13.56 -20.08 13.69
N TYR A 39 14.03 -19.09 12.92
CA TYR A 39 15.36 -19.07 12.31
C TYR A 39 16.40 -18.33 13.19
N PRO A 40 17.70 -18.61 13.00
CA PRO A 40 18.77 -17.91 13.71
C PRO A 40 18.77 -16.40 13.39
N LYS A 41 19.09 -15.56 14.40
CA LYS A 41 19.03 -14.08 14.36
C LYS A 41 19.65 -13.44 13.10
N LYS A 42 20.73 -14.00 12.56
CA LYS A 42 21.39 -13.50 11.33
C LYS A 42 20.49 -13.63 10.09
N LEU A 43 19.79 -14.76 9.97
CA LEU A 43 18.89 -15.01 8.84
C LEU A 43 17.60 -14.20 8.98
N GLN A 44 17.10 -14.04 10.21
CA GLN A 44 15.93 -13.18 10.48
C GLN A 44 16.18 -11.73 10.04
N ASN A 45 17.31 -11.13 10.41
CA ASN A 45 17.65 -9.77 9.98
C ASN A 45 17.80 -9.64 8.46
N PHE A 46 18.37 -10.64 7.78
CA PHE A 46 18.48 -10.63 6.33
C PHE A 46 17.10 -10.68 5.65
N LEU A 47 16.22 -11.57 6.11
CA LEU A 47 14.87 -11.73 5.57
C LEU A 47 14.01 -10.48 5.82
N PHE A 48 14.15 -9.87 6.99
CA PHE A 48 13.44 -8.63 7.33
C PHE A 48 13.89 -7.47 6.43
N SER A 49 15.19 -7.32 6.19
CA SER A 49 15.70 -6.30 5.26
C SER A 49 15.27 -6.58 3.81
N ALA A 50 15.29 -7.84 3.38
CA ALA A 50 14.86 -8.22 2.04
C ALA A 50 13.37 -7.94 1.82
N GLN A 51 12.54 -8.17 2.83
CA GLN A 51 11.12 -7.89 2.78
C GLN A 51 10.84 -6.39 2.64
N PHE A 52 11.51 -5.53 3.41
CA PHE A 52 11.35 -4.08 3.28
C PHE A 52 11.72 -3.58 1.87
N VAL A 53 12.80 -4.12 1.29
CA VAL A 53 13.21 -3.78 -0.08
C VAL A 53 12.17 -4.26 -1.10
N PHE A 54 11.66 -5.48 -0.93
CA PHE A 54 10.66 -6.05 -1.83
C PHE A 54 9.33 -5.28 -1.77
N ASP A 55 8.82 -4.98 -0.58
CA ASP A 55 7.60 -4.17 -0.38
C ASP A 55 7.76 -2.77 -1.00
N GLY A 56 8.94 -2.14 -0.84
CA GLY A 56 9.24 -0.85 -1.46
C GLY A 56 9.21 -0.90 -2.99
N ILE A 57 9.85 -1.92 -3.59
CA ILE A 57 9.87 -2.10 -5.04
C ILE A 57 8.44 -2.35 -5.57
N LEU A 58 7.68 -3.24 -4.94
CA LEU A 58 6.31 -3.53 -5.34
C LEU A 58 5.42 -2.29 -5.24
N THR A 59 5.55 -1.52 -4.16
CA THR A 59 4.76 -0.29 -3.97
C THR A 59 5.04 0.72 -5.09
N VAL A 60 6.31 0.94 -5.46
CA VAL A 60 6.68 1.83 -6.57
C VAL A 60 6.14 1.31 -7.91
N PHE A 61 6.23 -0.01 -8.14
CA PHE A 61 5.69 -0.63 -9.34
C PHE A 61 4.17 -0.44 -9.46
N PHE A 62 3.43 -0.63 -8.36
CA PHE A 62 1.98 -0.41 -8.33
C PHE A 62 1.60 1.06 -8.51
N ILE A 63 2.36 2.01 -7.95
CA ILE A 63 2.16 3.44 -8.20
C ILE A 63 2.33 3.74 -9.69
N TYR A 64 3.40 3.27 -10.32
CA TYR A 64 3.66 3.49 -11.74
C TYR A 64 2.54 2.92 -12.62
N GLY A 65 2.13 1.67 -12.36
CA GLY A 65 1.01 1.04 -13.06
C GLY A 65 -0.30 1.83 -12.87
N SER A 66 -0.57 2.31 -11.66
CA SER A 66 -1.77 3.12 -11.37
C SER A 66 -1.78 4.45 -12.13
N VAL A 67 -0.62 5.13 -12.25
CA VAL A 67 -0.51 6.38 -13.02
C VAL A 67 -0.81 6.14 -14.50
N ILE A 68 -0.22 5.10 -15.09
CA ILE A 68 -0.48 4.75 -16.50
C ILE A 68 -1.96 4.46 -16.71
N PHE A 69 -2.54 3.65 -15.83
CA PHE A 69 -3.94 3.24 -15.96
C PHE A 69 -4.89 4.45 -15.88
N VAL A 70 -4.66 5.35 -14.90
CA VAL A 70 -5.43 6.59 -14.78
C VAL A 70 -5.28 7.47 -16.03
N ALA A 71 -4.05 7.60 -16.56
CA ALA A 71 -3.80 8.39 -17.76
C ALA A 71 -4.51 7.81 -19.00
N GLN A 72 -4.51 6.49 -19.16
CA GLN A 72 -5.22 5.79 -20.22
C GLN A 72 -6.73 5.98 -20.10
N THR A 73 -7.32 5.73 -18.93
CA THR A 73 -8.77 5.93 -18.72
C THR A 73 -9.18 7.39 -18.94
N LYS A 74 -8.34 8.35 -18.54
CA LYS A 74 -8.60 9.77 -18.80
C LYS A 74 -8.57 10.09 -20.29
N ALA A 75 -7.64 9.51 -21.05
CA ALA A 75 -7.54 9.71 -22.50
C ALA A 75 -8.72 9.07 -23.25
N GLU A 76 -9.21 7.93 -22.78
CA GLU A 76 -10.40 7.25 -23.33
C GLU A 76 -11.70 8.04 -23.05
N GLY A 77 -11.71 8.89 -22.02
CA GLY A 77 -12.91 9.67 -21.66
C GLY A 77 -14.02 8.82 -21.06
N SER A 78 -13.69 7.63 -20.53
CA SER A 78 -14.65 6.68 -20.01
C SER A 78 -15.44 7.25 -18.82
N VAL A 79 -16.77 7.26 -18.95
CA VAL A 79 -17.71 7.75 -17.93
C VAL A 79 -18.60 6.61 -17.43
N GLY A 80 -18.92 6.67 -16.14
CA GLY A 80 -19.86 5.75 -15.50
C GLY A 80 -21.32 6.04 -15.86
N VAL A 81 -22.23 5.25 -15.30
CA VAL A 81 -23.68 5.38 -15.51
C VAL A 81 -24.22 6.70 -14.93
N THR A 82 -23.58 7.19 -13.88
CA THR A 82 -23.76 8.50 -13.25
C THR A 82 -23.23 9.68 -14.08
N GLY A 83 -22.52 9.42 -15.19
CA GLY A 83 -21.79 10.43 -15.96
C GLY A 83 -20.50 10.90 -15.27
N MET A 84 -20.14 10.33 -14.11
CA MET A 84 -18.88 10.63 -13.45
C MET A 84 -17.70 10.01 -14.21
N PRO A 85 -16.59 10.74 -14.37
CA PRO A 85 -15.39 10.19 -15.01
C PRO A 85 -14.78 9.05 -14.19
N LEU A 86 -14.52 7.91 -14.82
CA LEU A 86 -14.01 6.72 -14.12
C LEU A 86 -12.58 6.88 -13.59
N TRP A 87 -11.80 7.80 -14.18
CA TRP A 87 -10.44 8.09 -13.72
C TRP A 87 -10.38 8.50 -12.24
N ILE A 88 -11.44 9.08 -11.69
CA ILE A 88 -11.53 9.46 -10.27
C ILE A 88 -11.45 8.23 -9.37
N ILE A 89 -12.06 7.11 -9.77
CA ILE A 89 -12.05 5.88 -8.97
C ILE A 89 -10.69 5.21 -9.08
N TYR A 90 -10.09 5.23 -10.26
CA TYR A 90 -8.76 4.68 -10.47
C TYR A 90 -7.64 5.53 -9.84
N LEU A 91 -7.94 6.73 -9.35
CA LEU A 91 -7.03 7.43 -8.44
C LEU A 91 -6.98 6.81 -7.03
N ALA A 92 -8.00 6.07 -6.60
CA ALA A 92 -8.00 5.42 -5.29
C ALA A 92 -6.78 4.51 -5.06
N PRO A 93 -6.40 3.59 -5.98
CA PRO A 93 -5.17 2.81 -5.84
C PRO A 93 -3.92 3.69 -5.80
N LEU A 94 -3.83 4.73 -6.63
CA LEU A 94 -2.69 5.64 -6.63
C LEU A 94 -2.50 6.30 -5.25
N VAL A 95 -3.58 6.83 -4.68
CA VAL A 95 -3.57 7.45 -3.34
C VAL A 95 -3.29 6.40 -2.26
N GLY A 96 -3.89 5.22 -2.35
CA GLY A 96 -3.67 4.13 -1.41
C GLY A 96 -2.21 3.67 -1.35
N PHE A 97 -1.58 3.45 -2.51
CA PHE A 97 -0.18 3.05 -2.59
C PHE A 97 0.78 4.18 -2.21
N ALA A 98 0.47 5.43 -2.56
CA ALA A 98 1.27 6.58 -2.10
C ALA A 98 1.25 6.72 -0.57
N LEU A 99 0.08 6.54 0.05
CA LEU A 99 -0.04 6.51 1.51
C LEU A 99 0.66 5.30 2.12
N ASN A 100 0.64 4.15 1.44
CA ASN A 100 1.38 2.97 1.86
C ASN A 100 2.89 3.24 1.91
N LEU A 101 3.43 3.82 0.83
CA LEU A 101 4.85 4.16 0.73
C LEU A 101 5.30 5.10 1.86
N ILE A 102 4.51 6.15 2.14
CA ILE A 102 4.82 7.08 3.24
C ILE A 102 4.85 6.33 4.58
N ARG A 103 3.93 5.40 4.80
CA ARG A 103 3.85 4.62 6.05
C ARG A 103 5.00 3.62 6.16
N ASP A 104 5.39 2.98 5.07
CA ASP A 104 6.54 2.07 5.04
C ASP A 104 7.83 2.81 5.41
N ILE A 105 8.02 4.02 4.88
CA ILE A 105 9.15 4.90 5.25
C ILE A 105 9.09 5.26 6.74
N GLN A 106 7.92 5.64 7.26
CA GLN A 106 7.75 5.95 8.69
C GLN A 106 8.09 4.74 9.58
N MET A 107 7.67 3.54 9.17
CA MET A 107 7.94 2.32 9.91
C MET A 107 9.42 1.95 9.87
N PHE A 108 10.06 2.09 8.72
CA PHE A 108 11.49 1.86 8.55
C PHE A 108 12.34 2.78 9.44
N ILE A 109 12.05 4.08 9.46
CA ILE A 109 12.73 5.05 10.34
C ILE A 109 12.54 4.69 11.82
N LYS A 110 11.32 4.30 12.21
CA LYS A 110 11.01 3.90 13.60
C LYS A 110 11.78 2.64 14.00
N THR A 111 11.88 1.66 13.11
CA THR A 111 12.62 0.42 13.36
C THR A 111 14.12 0.67 13.54
N ILE A 112 14.72 1.54 12.73
CA ILE A 112 16.14 1.91 12.88
C ILE A 112 16.38 2.59 14.24
N LYS A 113 15.55 3.58 14.59
CA LYS A 113 15.68 4.31 15.86
C LYS A 113 15.51 3.41 17.09
N SER A 114 14.58 2.45 17.02
CA SER A 114 14.35 1.49 18.10
C SER A 114 15.50 0.49 18.28
N SER A 115 16.21 0.11 17.22
CA SER A 115 17.40 -0.75 17.31
C SER A 115 18.58 -0.05 17.99
N GLU A 116 18.68 1.27 17.84
CA GLU A 116 19.76 2.08 18.44
C GLU A 116 19.60 2.17 19.96
N GLU A 117 18.36 2.35 20.47
CA GLU A 117 18.07 2.42 21.90
C GLU A 117 18.35 1.09 22.64
N VAL A 118 18.16 -0.07 21.99
CA VAL A 118 18.43 -1.39 22.60
C VAL A 118 19.93 -1.71 22.69
N SER A 119 20.77 -1.06 21.87
CA SER A 119 22.23 -1.25 21.91
C SER A 119 22.96 -0.42 22.98
N VAL A 120 22.26 0.49 23.66
CA VAL A 120 22.82 1.39 24.68
C VAL A 120 22.42 1.01 26.11
N SER A 121 21.46 0.07 26.27
CA SER A 121 21.01 -0.51 27.55
C SER A 121 21.64 -1.88 27.83
#